data_AF-A0A645F1A5-F1
#
_entry.id   AF-A0A645F1A5-F1
#
_cell.length_a   1.000
_cell.length_b   1.000
_cell.length_c   1.000
_cell.angle_alpha   90.00
_cell.angle_beta   90.00
_cell.angle_gamma   90.00
#
_symmetry.space_group_name_H-M   'P 1'
#
loop_
_entity.id
_entity.type
_entity.pdbx_description
1 polymer ?
#
loop_
_entity_poly.entity_id
_entity_poly.type
_entity_poly.pdbx_seq_one_letter_code
_entity_poly.pdbx_strand_id
1 'polypeptide(L)' 'MTGVFLNIADNSLFRPVIQRKVGELHPFQSLLGIVIGVSLFGLVGIVIGPLLLTYFYLTVKMFSEEYLPEKE' A
#
# COMPACT_ATOMS: atom_id res chain seq x y z
N MET A 1 26.15 24.67 2.25
CA MET A 1 26.02 23.72 3.38
C MET A 1 24.57 23.28 3.62
N THR A 2 23.57 24.16 3.42
CA THR A 2 22.13 23.86 3.62
C THR A 2 21.52 22.87 2.61
N GLY A 3 21.98 22.85 1.35
CA GLY A 3 21.43 21.96 0.31
C GLY A 3 21.74 20.47 0.45
N VAL A 4 22.79 20.10 1.20
CA VAL A 4 23.18 18.69 1.41
C VAL A 4 22.28 18.02 2.46
N PHE A 5 21.86 18.77 3.48
CA PHE A 5 21.00 18.24 4.56
C PHE A 5 19.57 17.92 4.08
N LEU A 6 19.00 18.74 3.19
CA LEU A 6 17.71 18.46 2.56
C LEU A 6 17.77 17.21 1.66
N ASN A 7 18.85 17.07 0.89
CA ASN A 7 19.00 15.94 -0.03
C ASN A 7 19.14 14.59 0.70
N ILE A 8 19.85 14.55 1.83
CA ILE A 8 20.03 13.33 2.63
C ILE A 8 18.71 12.91 3.30
N ALA A 9 17.93 13.87 3.82
CA ALA A 9 16.65 13.58 4.45
C ALA A 9 15.65 12.99 3.43
N ASP A 10 15.47 13.65 2.29
CA ASP A 10 14.46 13.28 1.30
C ASP A 10 14.84 12.03 0.49
N ASN A 11 16.11 11.90 0.06
CA ASN A 11 16.51 10.84 -0.87
C ASN A 11 16.97 9.54 -0.19
N SER A 12 17.53 9.61 1.02
CA SER A 12 18.18 8.44 1.65
C SER A 12 17.26 7.64 2.58
N LEU A 13 16.31 8.30 3.25
CA LEU A 13 15.45 7.66 4.25
C LEU A 13 14.05 7.32 3.74
N PHE A 14 13.43 8.18 2.93
CA PHE A 14 12.06 7.93 2.45
C PHE A 14 11.97 6.85 1.38
N ARG A 15 12.95 6.80 0.47
CA ARG A 15 12.98 5.87 -0.65
C ARG A 15 13.00 4.38 -0.24
N PRO A 16 13.84 3.93 0.71
CA PRO A 16 13.83 2.54 1.14
C PRO A 16 12.57 2.15 1.93
N VAL A 17 11.95 3.08 2.66
CA VAL A 17 10.70 2.81 3.41
C VAL A 17 9.51 2.62 2.46
N ILE A 18 9.40 3.49 1.45
CA ILE A 18 8.36 3.37 0.42
C ILE A 18 8.58 2.11 -0.42
N GLN A 19 9.82 1.81 -0.82
CA GLN A 19 10.14 0.61 -1.60
C GLN A 19 9.84 -0.70 -0.86
N ARG A 20 10.11 -0.76 0.45
CA ARG A 20 9.76 -1.93 1.28
C ARG A 20 8.25 -2.14 1.36
N LYS A 21 7.47 -1.06 1.47
CA LYS A 21 6.01 -1.13 1.57
C LYS A 21 5.31 -1.54 0.27
N VAL A 22 5.94 -1.25 -0.89
CA VAL A 22 5.41 -1.60 -2.22
C VAL A 22 5.77 -3.03 -2.63
N GLY A 23 6.91 -3.57 -2.15
CA GLY A 23 7.42 -4.89 -2.57
C GLY A 23 6.62 -6.11 -2.09
N GLU A 24 5.80 -5.98 -1.05
CA GLU A 24 5.02 -7.09 -0.47
C GLU A 24 3.58 -7.18 -1.01
N LEU A 25 3.20 -6.29 -1.94
CA LEU A 25 1.91 -6.35 -2.60
C LEU A 25 1.93 -7.51 -3.60
N HIS A 26 1.19 -8.57 -3.29
CA HIS A 26 1.13 -9.76 -4.15
C HIS A 26 0.66 -9.34 -5.56
N PRO A 27 1.38 -9.70 -6.65
CA PRO A 27 1.07 -9.21 -8.00
C PRO A 27 -0.38 -9.46 -8.42
N PHE A 28 -0.95 -10.57 -7.94
CA PHE A 28 -2.35 -10.93 -8.14
C PHE A 28 -3.34 -9.96 -7.47
N GLN A 29 -3.08 -9.50 -6.24
CA GLN A 29 -3.93 -8.55 -5.54
C GLN A 29 -3.94 -7.19 -6.26
N SER A 30 -2.78 -6.76 -6.76
CA SER A 30 -2.68 -5.54 -7.56
C SER A 30 -3.44 -5.65 -8.88
N LEU A 31 -3.33 -6.78 -9.59
CA LEU A 31 -4.10 -7.07 -10.81
C LEU A 31 -5.61 -7.02 -10.58
N LEU A 32 -6.10 -7.67 -9.53
CA LEU A 32 -7.51 -7.60 -9.14
C LEU A 32 -7.92 -6.16 -8.80
N GLY A 33 -7.09 -5.46 -8.03
CA GLY A 33 -7.30 -4.05 -7.70
C GLY A 33 -7.44 -3.17 -8.95
N ILE A 34 -6.58 -3.36 -9.95
CA ILE A 34 -6.64 -2.60 -11.21
C ILE A 34 -7.93 -2.93 -11.98
N VAL A 35 -8.29 -4.21 -12.13
CA VAL A 35 -9.50 -4.62 -12.88
C VAL A 35 -10.76 -4.04 -12.26
N ILE A 36 -10.90 -4.17 -10.93
CA ILE A 36 -12.04 -3.64 -10.19
C ILE A 36 -12.00 -2.12 -10.18
N GLY A 37 -10.84 -1.53 -9.90
CA GLY A 37 -10.64 -0.09 -9.81
C GLY A 37 -10.96 0.62 -11.12
N VAL A 38 -10.50 0.09 -12.26
CA VAL A 38 -10.78 0.68 -13.58
C VAL A 38 -12.27 0.62 -13.91
N SER A 39 -12.93 -0.47 -13.55
CA SER A 39 -14.38 -0.61 -13.77
C SER A 39 -15.19 0.39 -12.93
N LEU A 40 -14.71 0.76 -11.74
CA LEU A 40 -15.41 1.68 -10.82
C LEU A 40 -15.04 3.16 -11.02
N PHE A 41 -13.76 3.45 -11.32
CA PHE A 41 -13.20 4.81 -11.31
C PHE A 41 -12.52 5.21 -12.64
N GLY A 42 -12.58 4.37 -13.68
CA GLY A 42 -11.93 4.62 -14.97
C GLY A 42 -10.40 4.59 -14.87
N LEU A 43 -9.70 5.43 -15.65
CA LEU A 43 -8.22 5.46 -15.67
C LEU A 43 -7.57 5.64 -14.30
N VAL A 44 -8.17 6.45 -13.42
CA VAL A 44 -7.69 6.70 -12.05
C VAL A 44 -7.74 5.44 -11.19
N GLY A 45 -8.62 4.50 -11.55
CA GLY A 45 -8.78 3.19 -10.93
C GLY A 45 -7.54 2.30 -10.99
N ILE A 46 -6.60 2.54 -11.91
CA ILE A 46 -5.33 1.79 -11.99
C ILE A 46 -4.49 2.03 -10.72
N VAL A 47 -4.52 3.24 -10.17
CA VAL A 47 -3.78 3.59 -8.95
C VAL A 47 -4.66 3.39 -7.71
N ILE A 48 -5.91 3.84 -7.77
CA ILE A 48 -6.83 3.79 -6.62
C ILE A 48 -7.26 2.35 -6.28
N GLY A 49 -7.42 1.49 -7.29
CA GLY A 49 -7.91 0.12 -7.11
C GLY A 49 -7.02 -0.76 -6.23
N PRO A 50 -5.71 -0.90 -6.55
CA PRO A 50 -4.77 -1.64 -5.69
C PRO A 50 -4.67 -1.06 -4.27
N LEU A 51 -4.71 0.27 -4.15
CA LEU A 51 -4.66 0.93 -2.85
C LEU A 51 -5.89 0.58 -2.00
N LEU A 52 -7.09 0.71 -2.55
CA LEU A 52 -8.33 0.34 -1.86
C LEU A 52 -8.33 -1.12 -1.40
N LEU A 53 -7.89 -2.04 -2.26
CA LEU A 53 -7.81 -3.46 -1.91
C LEU A 53 -6.83 -3.72 -0.77
N THR A 54 -5.68 -3.04 -0.79
CA THR A 54 -4.66 -3.12 0.27
C THR A 54 -5.20 -2.62 1.60
N TYR A 55 -5.88 -1.47 1.61
CA TYR A 55 -6.49 -0.91 2.82
C TYR A 55 -7.61 -1.78 3.35
N PHE A 56 -8.46 -2.31 2.48
CA PHE A 56 -9.53 -3.23 2.89
C PHE A 56 -8.96 -4.47 3.57
N TYR A 57 -7.94 -5.10 2.98
CA TYR A 57 -7.28 -6.24 3.60
C TYR A 57 -6.64 -5.90 4.95
N LEU A 58 -5.96 -4.76 5.05
CA LEU A 58 -5.39 -4.27 6.32
C LEU A 58 -6.47 -4.04 7.37
N THR A 59 -7.61 -3.46 7.00
CA THR A 59 -8.73 -3.25 7.92
C THR A 59 -9.28 -4.58 8.41
N VAL A 60 -9.49 -5.56 7.53
CA VAL A 60 -9.94 -6.90 7.93
C VAL A 60 -8.91 -7.58 8.83
N LYS A 61 -7.62 -7.45 8.52
CA LYS A 61 -6.53 -7.99 9.34
C LYS A 61 -6.53 -7.38 10.74
N MET A 62 -6.53 -6.04 10.85
CA MET A 62 -6.56 -5.35 12.15
C MET A 62 -7.83 -5.68 12.93
N PHE A 63 -8.97 -5.77 12.26
CA PHE A 63 -10.23 -6.16 12.89
C PHE A 63 -10.19 -7.61 13.37
N SER A 64 -9.62 -8.52 12.59
CA SER A 64 -9.44 -9.91 13.00
C SER A 64 -8.48 -10.03 14.19
N GLU A 65 -7.37 -9.30 14.18
CA GLU A 65 -6.39 -9.32 15.28
C GLU A 65 -6.99 -8.78 16.59
N GLU A 66 -7.85 -7.76 16.53
CA GLU A 66 -8.45 -7.16 17.72
C GLU A 66 -9.69 -7.94 18.23
N TYR A 67 -10.52 -8.49 17.34
CA TYR A 67 -11.83 -9.03 17.70
C TYR A 67 -11.96 -10.56 17.59
N LEU A 68 -11.05 -11.24 16.89
CA LEU A 68 -10.93 -12.69 16.94
C LEU A 68 -9.77 -13.01 17.91
N PRO A 69 -10.04 -13.19 19.22
CA PRO A 69 -9.01 -13.67 20.12
C PRO A 69 -8.47 -14.97 19.54
N GLU A 70 -7.15 -15.04 19.41
CA GLU A 70 -6.42 -16.21 18.96
C GLU A 70 -6.97 -17.41 19.73
N LYS A 71 -7.79 -18.22 19.06
CA LYS A 71 -8.18 -19.52 19.59
C LYS A 71 -6.97 -20.38 19.32
N GLU A 72 -6.16 -20.57 20.36
CA GLU A 72 -5.06 -21.55 20.41
C GLU A 72 -5.42 -22.83 19.65
#